data_AF-G3Y972-F1
#
_entry.id   AF-G3Y972-F1
#
_cell.length_a   1.000
_cell.length_b   1.000
_cell.length_c   1.000
_cell.angle_alpha   90.00
_cell.angle_beta   90.00
_cell.angle_gamma   90.00
#
_symmetry.space_group_name_H-M   'P 1'
#
loop_
_entity.id
_entity.type
_entity.pdbx_description
1 polymer ?
#
loop_
_entity_poly.entity_id
_entity_poly.type
_entity_poly.pdbx_seq_one_letter_code
_entity_poly.pdbx_strand_id
1 'polypeptide(L)'
;MQPDFCCPCGGFLGWKQIRLGGKSLSRSYSDLRSLGNLHARGWAWDTPDKPPAGTSALERLPPEVLDHLISMLALDVPPNGYTPRNVDLISCLLTSKTLHAATLSVLYRNMTFPHSIIFSKALNHISRYPALGTLVRRLDFSHFTSVGLGRTKQMNAEIQNLTSKTLLQCLELLPNLKECLLQEHVEGDISLDVLRKLFTGLPNLSAVDFCGCSSQSFSTLFLEALISGPGLPMTLPNLRRVSLHECSSLPAAAFEILLPRLVNLTHLDVTHTQISEEALFSIPETAKITHLSISRCSRLRGSRVVEFLSTHPAVCDSLVFLNVLTDPTRSRLLEEEDVQALLPRLPSTLRSLNLGGAKVTSAHTQALLPLTKHLEELGLSSCELNGQDLNTFFVPPKPVEGEPITPWVPSTLCYLDLNKANQLTIGTIFNPNACVILSPQSYPLQVIEFSDKLIAPLRERARNTRTSPDWTVRELGRRGWYVRDPASMPEVMLDDGARSWKMGARWWGMRKIPVAVGDVGGLYGHYMFKK
;
A
#
# COMPACT_ATOMS: atom_id res chain seq x y z
N MET A 1 30.07 -1.22 5.76
CA MET A 1 29.19 -0.18 6.35
C MET A 1 27.75 -0.58 6.06
N GLN A 2 27.02 -0.95 7.10
CA GLN A 2 25.62 -1.38 7.01
C GLN A 2 24.72 -0.16 6.77
N PRO A 3 23.63 -0.28 6.00
CA PRO A 3 22.61 0.76 5.93
C PRO A 3 21.77 0.72 7.22
N ASP A 4 21.83 1.81 7.99
CA ASP A 4 20.93 2.04 9.11
C ASP A 4 19.49 2.18 8.61
N PHE A 5 18.67 1.18 8.93
CA PHE A 5 17.23 1.23 8.70
C PHE A 5 16.59 2.03 9.83
N CYS A 6 16.29 3.31 9.59
CA CYS A 6 15.61 4.17 10.55
C CYS A 6 14.09 4.06 10.35
N CYS A 7 13.40 3.41 11.30
CA CYS A 7 11.94 3.32 11.35
C CYS A 7 11.35 4.64 11.90
N PRO A 8 10.56 5.41 11.14
CA PRO A 8 9.99 6.67 11.61
C PRO A 8 8.61 6.46 12.24
N CYS A 9 8.52 5.51 13.19
CA CYS A 9 7.34 5.31 14.04
C CYS A 9 7.78 5.43 15.51
N GLY A 10 8.28 6.59 15.91
CA GLY A 10 8.70 6.86 17.30
C GLY A 10 7.55 6.88 18.32
N GLY A 11 6.35 6.42 17.98
CA GLY A 11 5.17 6.49 18.85
C GLY A 11 4.67 5.16 19.42
N PHE A 12 4.85 4.03 18.71
CA PHE A 12 4.31 2.74 19.17
C PHE A 12 5.44 1.73 19.43
N LEU A 13 5.92 1.72 20.68
CA LEU A 13 7.05 0.92 21.16
C LEU A 13 6.64 -0.51 21.59
N GLY A 14 5.50 -0.99 21.08
CA GLY A 14 4.87 -2.25 21.48
C GLY A 14 4.20 -2.17 22.87
N TRP A 15 3.28 -3.10 23.11
CA TRP A 15 2.50 -3.22 24.35
C TRP A 15 3.36 -3.32 25.63
N LYS A 16 4.64 -3.69 25.49
CA LYS A 16 5.62 -3.79 26.59
C LYS A 16 6.02 -2.44 27.18
N GLN A 17 5.89 -1.34 26.44
CA GLN A 17 6.40 -0.03 26.84
C GLN A 17 5.32 1.00 27.23
N ILE A 18 4.03 0.65 27.16
CA ILE A 18 2.95 1.50 27.67
C ILE A 18 3.08 1.64 29.19
N ARG A 19 3.31 2.86 29.69
CA ARG A 19 3.26 3.15 31.14
C ARG A 19 1.80 3.27 31.56
N LEU A 20 1.21 2.16 32.00
CA LEU A 20 -0.01 2.20 32.81
C LEU A 20 0.37 2.93 34.11
N GLY A 21 -0.28 4.07 34.37
CA GLY A 21 -0.07 4.85 35.58
C GLY A 21 -0.46 4.03 36.81
N GLY A 22 0.53 3.53 37.53
CA GLY A 22 0.35 2.71 38.74
C GLY A 22 1.62 1.94 39.05
N LYS A 23 2.03 1.91 40.31
CA LYS A 23 3.34 1.40 40.78
C LYS A 23 3.66 -0.02 40.29
N SER A 24 4.91 -0.17 39.83
CA SER A 24 5.55 -1.33 39.21
C SER A 24 5.60 -2.59 40.08
N LEU A 25 5.21 -3.74 39.51
CA LEU A 25 5.95 -5.01 39.64
C LEU A 25 5.84 -5.85 38.34
N SER A 26 6.86 -5.69 37.47
CA SER A 26 7.42 -6.64 36.47
C SER A 26 6.63 -7.06 35.20
N ARG A 27 7.34 -7.10 34.06
CA ARG A 27 6.84 -7.05 32.66
C ARG A 27 7.54 -8.02 31.67
N SER A 28 7.99 -9.21 32.06
CA SER A 28 8.37 -10.26 31.08
C SER A 28 8.40 -11.68 31.67
N TYR A 29 8.19 -12.71 30.82
CA TYR A 29 8.34 -14.13 31.18
C TYR A 29 9.76 -14.44 31.71
N SER A 30 10.78 -13.76 31.19
CA SER A 30 12.16 -13.83 31.66
C SER A 30 12.33 -13.29 33.08
N ASP A 31 11.66 -12.20 33.45
CA ASP A 31 11.73 -11.63 34.80
C ASP A 31 11.00 -12.48 35.84
N LEU A 32 9.91 -13.16 35.44
CA LEU A 32 9.20 -14.13 36.29
C LEU A 32 10.04 -15.38 36.59
N ARG A 33 10.90 -15.80 35.65
CA ARG A 33 11.80 -16.94 35.85
C ARG A 33 12.89 -16.66 36.90
N SER A 34 13.38 -15.42 36.94
CA SER A 34 14.33 -14.93 37.96
C SER A 34 13.72 -14.86 39.36
N LEU A 35 12.42 -14.53 39.45
CA LEU A 35 11.65 -14.51 40.69
C LEU A 35 11.35 -15.92 41.24
N GLY A 36 11.25 -16.94 40.38
CA GLY A 36 11.02 -18.33 40.80
C GLY A 36 12.18 -18.96 41.58
N ASN A 37 13.40 -18.45 41.44
CA ASN A 37 14.60 -18.97 42.11
C ASN A 37 14.93 -18.27 43.45
N LEU A 38 14.26 -17.17 43.77
CA LEU A 38 14.49 -16.41 45.01
C LEU A 38 13.29 -16.61 45.93
N HIS A 39 13.29 -17.70 46.71
CA HIS A 39 12.47 -17.94 47.92
C HIS A 39 11.21 -17.05 48.09
N ALA A 40 10.35 -16.99 47.08
CA ALA A 40 9.08 -16.34 47.19
C ALA A 40 8.19 -17.32 47.94
N ARG A 41 8.05 -17.11 49.26
CA ARG A 41 6.87 -17.59 49.98
C ARG A 41 5.68 -17.21 49.13
N GLY A 42 4.95 -18.24 48.70
CA GLY A 42 4.01 -18.18 47.60
C GLY A 42 3.08 -16.98 47.71
N TRP A 43 2.77 -16.40 46.55
CA TRP A 43 1.59 -15.54 46.42
C TRP A 43 0.38 -16.44 46.68
N ALA A 44 0.00 -16.55 47.95
CA ALA A 44 -1.22 -17.21 48.36
C ALA A 44 -2.37 -16.28 47.98
N TRP A 45 -2.77 -16.35 46.71
CA TRP A 45 -4.17 -16.11 46.39
C TRP A 45 -4.93 -17.19 47.16
N ASP A 46 -5.82 -16.81 48.07
CA ASP A 46 -6.85 -17.74 48.54
C ASP A 46 -7.44 -18.37 47.28
N THR A 47 -7.30 -19.69 47.15
CA THR A 47 -7.78 -20.42 45.99
C THR A 47 -9.20 -20.87 46.34
N PRO A 48 -10.25 -20.13 45.95
CA PRO A 48 -11.50 -20.82 45.68
C PRO A 48 -11.19 -21.86 44.60
N ASP A 49 -11.90 -22.99 44.64
CA ASP A 49 -11.73 -24.16 43.77
C ASP A 49 -11.17 -23.79 42.40
N LYS A 50 -10.07 -24.44 41.98
CA LYS A 50 -9.48 -24.22 40.65
C LYS A 50 -10.62 -24.31 39.62
N PRO A 51 -10.98 -23.19 38.99
CA PRO A 51 -12.13 -23.20 38.10
C PRO A 51 -11.80 -24.14 36.94
N PRO A 52 -12.77 -24.90 36.41
CA PRO A 52 -12.48 -25.91 35.40
C PRO A 52 -11.81 -25.28 34.18
N ALA A 53 -10.89 -26.01 33.54
CA ALA A 53 -10.18 -25.48 32.37
C ALA A 53 -11.17 -24.95 31.31
N GLY A 54 -10.88 -23.80 30.69
CA GLY A 54 -11.77 -23.18 29.71
C GLY A 54 -12.82 -22.23 30.30
N THR A 55 -12.81 -21.98 31.62
CA THR A 55 -13.80 -21.10 32.28
C THR A 55 -13.31 -19.68 32.54
N SER A 56 -12.11 -19.31 32.10
CA SER A 56 -11.65 -17.93 32.25
C SER A 56 -12.54 -16.98 31.45
N ALA A 57 -12.71 -15.75 31.94
CA ALA A 57 -13.52 -14.74 31.26
C ALA A 57 -13.04 -14.49 29.82
N LEU A 58 -11.73 -14.55 29.58
CA LEU A 58 -11.12 -14.44 28.26
C LEU A 58 -11.55 -15.58 27.32
N GLU A 59 -11.50 -16.83 27.77
CA GLU A 59 -11.85 -18.00 26.95
C GLU A 59 -13.36 -18.11 26.66
N ARG A 60 -14.20 -17.43 27.45
CA ARG A 60 -15.65 -17.35 27.23
C ARG A 60 -16.05 -16.25 26.26
N LEU A 61 -15.13 -15.40 25.82
CA LEU A 61 -15.42 -14.39 24.82
C LEU A 61 -15.87 -15.07 23.51
N PRO A 62 -16.75 -14.43 22.73
CA PRO A 62 -17.11 -14.91 21.40
C PRO A 62 -15.86 -15.12 20.53
N PRO A 63 -15.82 -16.15 19.68
CA PRO A 63 -14.68 -16.44 18.82
C PRO A 63 -14.22 -15.25 17.97
N GLU A 64 -15.15 -14.41 17.53
CA GLU A 64 -14.89 -13.21 16.72
C GLU A 64 -14.13 -12.15 17.52
N VAL A 65 -14.47 -12.01 18.80
CA VAL A 65 -13.78 -11.08 19.72
C VAL A 65 -12.39 -11.60 20.02
N LEU A 66 -12.24 -12.90 20.29
CA LEU A 66 -10.92 -13.53 20.48
C LEU A 66 -10.05 -13.38 19.24
N ASP A 67 -10.60 -13.64 18.06
CA ASP A 67 -9.91 -13.52 16.79
C ASP A 67 -9.45 -12.07 16.53
N HIS A 68 -10.29 -11.08 16.82
CA HIS A 68 -9.92 -9.66 16.73
C HIS A 68 -8.78 -9.31 17.71
N LEU A 69 -8.91 -9.70 18.98
CA LEU A 69 -7.92 -9.41 20.01
C LEU A 69 -6.54 -10.04 19.68
N ILE A 70 -6.54 -11.31 19.28
CA ILE A 70 -5.31 -12.03 18.93
C ILE A 70 -4.72 -11.49 17.63
N SER A 71 -5.55 -11.03 16.68
CA SER A 71 -5.05 -10.41 15.44
C SER A 71 -4.24 -9.14 15.70
N MET A 72 -4.48 -8.41 16.79
CA MET A 72 -3.66 -7.25 17.18
C MET A 72 -2.24 -7.63 17.64
N LEU A 73 -1.99 -8.91 17.93
CA LEU A 73 -0.67 -9.45 18.28
C LEU A 73 0.11 -9.91 17.04
N ALA A 74 -0.57 -10.07 15.89
CA ALA A 74 0.08 -10.47 14.66
C ALA A 74 0.93 -9.32 14.11
N LEU A 75 2.16 -9.65 13.71
CA LEU A 75 3.05 -8.72 13.02
C LEU A 75 3.20 -9.21 11.58
N ASP A 76 2.89 -8.37 10.60
CA ASP A 76 3.12 -8.69 9.18
C ASP A 76 4.62 -8.63 8.86
N VAL A 77 5.28 -7.55 9.29
CA VAL A 77 6.73 -7.33 9.12
C VAL A 77 7.36 -7.06 10.49
N PRO A 78 8.47 -7.74 10.86
CA PRO A 78 9.16 -7.43 12.10
C PRO A 78 9.69 -5.99 12.05
N PRO A 79 9.44 -5.16 13.09
CA PRO A 79 9.69 -3.70 13.05
C PRO A 79 11.14 -3.32 12.79
N ASN A 80 12.09 -4.20 13.13
CA ASN A 80 13.53 -3.98 12.93
C ASN A 80 14.14 -4.95 11.92
N GLY A 81 13.34 -5.78 11.24
CA GLY A 81 13.82 -6.79 10.28
C GLY A 81 14.43 -8.08 10.90
N TYR A 82 14.80 -8.07 12.19
CA TYR A 82 15.41 -9.22 12.87
C TYR A 82 14.66 -9.73 14.12
N THR A 83 13.68 -8.98 14.63
CA THR A 83 12.91 -9.39 15.80
C THR A 83 12.14 -10.68 15.50
N PRO A 84 12.16 -11.69 16.38
CA PRO A 84 11.39 -12.92 16.17
C PRO A 84 9.91 -12.61 15.97
N ARG A 85 9.36 -13.06 14.84
CA ARG A 85 7.95 -12.89 14.47
C ARG A 85 7.08 -13.81 15.35
N ASN A 86 5.84 -13.38 15.64
CA ASN A 86 4.80 -14.21 16.26
C ASN A 86 5.10 -14.73 17.68
N VAL A 87 6.07 -14.19 18.42
CA VAL A 87 6.39 -14.65 19.79
C VAL A 87 5.16 -14.67 20.68
N ASP A 88 4.39 -13.58 20.66
CA ASP A 88 3.18 -13.45 21.49
C ASP A 88 2.08 -14.44 21.04
N LEU A 89 1.98 -14.73 19.74
CA LEU A 89 1.08 -15.77 19.22
C LEU A 89 1.51 -17.18 19.65
N ILE A 90 2.82 -17.48 19.65
CA ILE A 90 3.32 -18.76 20.18
C ILE A 90 2.96 -18.91 21.66
N SER A 91 3.06 -17.85 22.46
CA SER A 91 2.60 -17.88 23.85
C SER A 91 1.09 -18.16 23.95
N CYS A 92 0.27 -17.56 23.09
CA CYS A 92 -1.18 -17.82 23.06
C CYS A 92 -1.50 -19.29 22.71
N LEU A 93 -0.78 -19.90 21.77
CA LEU A 93 -0.94 -21.31 21.40
C LEU A 93 -0.71 -22.28 22.56
N LEU A 94 0.16 -21.91 23.52
CA LEU A 94 0.54 -22.73 24.66
C LEU A 94 -0.30 -22.47 25.91
N THR A 95 -1.22 -21.51 25.86
CA THR A 95 -1.99 -21.07 27.05
C THR A 95 -3.18 -21.98 27.34
N SER A 96 -4.01 -22.29 26.33
CA SER A 96 -5.17 -23.16 26.50
C SER A 96 -5.72 -23.67 25.17
N LYS A 97 -6.64 -24.65 25.20
CA LYS A 97 -7.26 -25.20 23.98
C LYS A 97 -8.06 -24.15 23.19
N THR A 98 -8.78 -23.27 23.87
CA THR A 98 -9.57 -22.21 23.24
C THR A 98 -8.66 -21.18 22.56
N LEU A 99 -7.63 -20.71 23.28
CA LEU A 99 -6.67 -19.78 22.72
C LEU A 99 -5.83 -20.42 21.62
N HIS A 100 -5.53 -21.72 21.73
CA HIS A 100 -4.86 -22.47 20.68
C HIS A 100 -5.65 -22.44 19.36
N ALA A 101 -6.94 -22.79 19.41
CA ALA A 101 -7.80 -22.79 18.23
C ALA A 101 -7.95 -21.38 17.62
N ALA A 102 -8.21 -20.36 18.45
CA ALA A 102 -8.32 -18.98 17.97
C ALA A 102 -7.01 -18.46 17.38
N THR A 103 -5.86 -18.81 17.98
CA THR A 103 -4.55 -18.37 17.49
C THR A 103 -4.16 -19.06 16.18
N LEU A 104 -4.53 -20.33 15.99
CA LEU A 104 -4.30 -21.02 14.71
C LEU A 104 -5.02 -20.31 13.54
N SER A 105 -6.26 -19.82 13.74
CA SER A 105 -6.97 -19.01 12.75
C SER A 105 -6.12 -17.80 12.34
N VAL A 106 -5.61 -17.03 13.31
CA VAL A 106 -4.81 -15.83 13.05
C VAL A 106 -3.48 -16.15 12.34
N LEU A 107 -2.78 -17.22 12.76
CA LEU A 107 -1.49 -17.60 12.19
C LEU A 107 -1.57 -18.04 10.72
N TYR A 108 -2.63 -18.76 10.33
CA TYR A 108 -2.78 -19.30 8.96
C TYR A 108 -3.56 -18.36 8.05
N ARG A 109 -4.36 -17.44 8.59
CA ARG A 109 -5.21 -16.55 7.79
C ARG A 109 -4.44 -15.80 6.72
N ASN A 110 -3.32 -15.18 7.09
CA ASN A 110 -2.49 -14.39 6.19
C ASN A 110 -1.05 -14.91 6.18
N MET A 111 -0.73 -15.81 5.26
CA MET A 111 0.61 -16.39 5.17
C MET A 111 1.52 -15.54 4.28
N THR A 112 2.64 -15.08 4.85
CA THR A 112 3.69 -14.35 4.12
C THR A 112 4.97 -15.18 4.06
N PHE A 113 5.56 -15.30 2.87
CA PHE A 113 6.75 -16.12 2.63
C PHE A 113 7.93 -15.28 2.16
N PRO A 114 8.88 -14.92 3.07
CA PRO A 114 10.09 -14.22 2.67
C PRO A 114 11.13 -15.14 2.00
N HIS A 115 11.03 -16.46 2.22
CA HIS A 115 11.99 -17.45 1.70
C HIS A 115 11.32 -18.79 1.36
N SER A 116 11.89 -19.51 0.39
CA SER A 116 11.37 -20.80 -0.10
C SER A 116 11.36 -21.91 0.97
N ILE A 117 12.31 -21.90 1.91
CA ILE A 117 12.34 -22.87 3.03
C ILE A 117 11.10 -22.73 3.92
N ILE A 118 10.66 -21.50 4.19
CA ILE A 118 9.49 -21.25 5.03
C ILE A 118 8.22 -21.72 4.30
N PHE A 119 8.15 -21.45 2.99
CA PHE A 119 7.09 -21.98 2.12
C PHE A 119 7.03 -23.51 2.16
N SER A 120 8.16 -24.19 1.94
CA SER A 120 8.24 -25.65 1.97
C SER A 120 7.81 -26.22 3.34
N LYS A 121 8.21 -25.61 4.45
CA LYS A 121 7.75 -26.01 5.79
C LYS A 121 6.23 -25.86 5.94
N ALA A 122 5.66 -24.74 5.50
CA ALA A 122 4.21 -24.52 5.55
C ALA A 122 3.45 -25.51 4.67
N LEU A 123 3.91 -25.73 3.44
CA LEU A 123 3.33 -26.70 2.51
C LEU A 123 3.34 -28.12 3.10
N ASN A 124 4.46 -28.56 3.65
CA ASN A 124 4.56 -29.88 4.30
C ASN A 124 3.59 -30.00 5.49
N HIS A 125 3.45 -28.94 6.28
CA HIS A 125 2.55 -28.95 7.43
C HIS A 125 1.06 -28.98 7.02
N ILE A 126 0.66 -28.16 6.05
CA ILE A 126 -0.71 -28.14 5.52
C ILE A 126 -1.03 -29.45 4.79
N SER A 127 -0.06 -30.03 4.07
CA SER A 127 -0.23 -31.34 3.43
C SER A 127 -0.52 -32.45 4.46
N ARG A 128 0.11 -32.38 5.63
CA ARG A 128 -0.15 -33.33 6.73
C ARG A 128 -1.46 -33.04 7.47
N TYR A 129 -1.87 -31.77 7.53
CA TYR A 129 -3.09 -31.33 8.20
C TYR A 129 -3.93 -30.42 7.30
N PRO A 130 -4.66 -30.98 6.30
CA PRO A 130 -5.36 -30.18 5.29
C PRO A 130 -6.41 -29.20 5.84
N ALA A 131 -6.95 -29.48 7.03
CA ALA A 131 -7.87 -28.56 7.72
C ALA A 131 -7.27 -27.16 7.93
N LEU A 132 -5.94 -27.05 8.11
CA LEU A 132 -5.26 -25.75 8.24
C LEU A 132 -5.34 -24.93 6.95
N GLY A 133 -5.32 -25.58 5.79
CA GLY A 133 -5.46 -24.92 4.49
C GLY A 133 -6.81 -24.20 4.32
N THR A 134 -7.85 -24.67 5.02
CA THR A 134 -9.17 -24.03 5.01
C THR A 134 -9.20 -22.68 5.75
N LEU A 135 -8.23 -22.43 6.62
CA LEU A 135 -8.11 -21.17 7.39
C LEU A 135 -7.45 -20.06 6.57
N VAL A 136 -6.69 -20.43 5.53
CA VAL A 136 -5.90 -19.49 4.74
C VAL A 136 -6.79 -18.62 3.86
N ARG A 137 -6.60 -17.30 3.97
CA ARG A 137 -7.27 -16.28 3.17
C ARG A 137 -6.31 -15.51 2.28
N ARG A 138 -5.04 -15.39 2.65
CA ARG A 138 -3.99 -14.76 1.85
C ARG A 138 -2.75 -15.62 1.73
N LEU A 139 -2.23 -15.69 0.51
CA LEU A 139 -0.92 -16.24 0.16
C LEU A 139 -0.05 -15.11 -0.41
N ASP A 140 1.00 -14.72 0.31
CA ASP A 140 1.75 -13.50 0.03
C ASP A 140 3.27 -13.73 -0.12
N PHE A 141 3.79 -13.42 -1.31
CA PHE A 141 5.22 -13.47 -1.64
C PHE A 141 5.85 -12.08 -1.83
N SER A 142 5.20 -11.00 -1.41
CA SER A 142 5.71 -9.62 -1.56
C SER A 142 7.06 -9.37 -0.86
N HIS A 143 7.36 -10.13 0.17
CA HIS A 143 8.65 -10.10 0.89
C HIS A 143 9.63 -11.17 0.41
N PHE A 144 9.29 -11.95 -0.61
CA PHE A 144 10.12 -13.05 -1.06
C PHE A 144 11.42 -12.55 -1.65
N THR A 145 12.52 -13.14 -1.23
CA THR A 145 13.83 -12.97 -1.85
C THR A 145 14.45 -14.33 -2.14
N SER A 146 14.88 -14.51 -3.39
CA SER A 146 15.67 -15.66 -3.80
C SER A 146 17.11 -15.59 -3.26
N VAL A 147 17.59 -14.41 -2.84
CA VAL A 147 18.94 -14.22 -2.29
C VAL A 147 18.86 -14.23 -0.77
N GLY A 148 18.99 -15.41 -0.17
CA GLY A 148 19.24 -15.57 1.27
C GLY A 148 20.74 -15.53 1.59
N LEU A 149 21.07 -15.28 2.87
CA LEU A 149 22.41 -15.30 3.51
C LEU A 149 23.48 -16.13 2.73
N GLY A 150 24.10 -15.54 1.71
CA GLY A 150 25.26 -16.10 1.00
C GLY A 150 25.00 -17.15 -0.10
N ARG A 151 23.77 -17.32 -0.62
CA ARG A 151 23.48 -18.31 -1.70
C ARG A 151 23.36 -17.67 -3.08
N THR A 152 23.90 -18.34 -4.10
CA THR A 152 23.79 -17.93 -5.51
C THR A 152 22.43 -18.34 -6.10
N LYS A 153 22.01 -17.69 -7.21
CA LYS A 153 20.78 -18.06 -7.94
C LYS A 153 20.78 -19.54 -8.36
N GLN A 154 21.95 -20.10 -8.68
CA GLN A 154 22.14 -21.50 -9.06
C GLN A 154 21.87 -22.48 -7.91
N MET A 155 22.39 -22.20 -6.71
CA MET A 155 22.09 -23.02 -5.52
C MET A 155 20.60 -23.03 -5.14
N ASN A 156 19.87 -21.94 -5.39
CA ASN A 156 18.43 -21.91 -5.12
C ASN A 156 17.62 -22.67 -6.16
N ALA A 157 18.09 -22.75 -7.40
CA ALA A 157 17.46 -23.56 -8.45
C ALA A 157 17.58 -25.07 -8.17
N GLU A 158 18.66 -25.49 -7.50
CA GLU A 158 18.85 -26.89 -7.04
C GLU A 158 17.93 -27.24 -5.86
N ILE A 159 17.61 -26.26 -5.01
CA ILE A 159 16.72 -26.44 -3.86
C ILE A 159 15.27 -26.23 -4.32
N GLN A 160 14.62 -27.31 -4.76
CA GLN A 160 13.22 -27.35 -5.26
C GLN A 160 12.13 -27.10 -4.19
N ASN A 161 12.37 -26.19 -3.25
CA ASN A 161 11.40 -25.85 -2.20
C ASN A 161 10.21 -25.06 -2.74
N LEU A 162 10.46 -24.14 -3.68
CA LEU A 162 9.43 -23.41 -4.43
C LEU A 162 9.67 -23.73 -5.91
N THR A 163 8.63 -24.25 -6.55
CA THR A 163 8.56 -24.61 -7.97
C THR A 163 7.12 -24.45 -8.42
N SER A 164 6.86 -24.48 -9.71
CA SER A 164 5.48 -24.51 -10.23
C SER A 164 4.63 -25.67 -9.69
N LYS A 165 5.23 -26.84 -9.50
CA LYS A 165 4.54 -28.01 -8.93
C LYS A 165 4.18 -27.80 -7.46
N THR A 166 5.13 -27.33 -6.65
CA THR A 166 4.87 -27.12 -5.22
C THR A 166 3.95 -25.94 -4.97
N LEU A 167 4.02 -24.89 -5.80
CA LEU A 167 3.08 -23.77 -5.77
C LEU A 167 1.66 -24.22 -6.13
N LEU A 168 1.49 -25.00 -7.20
CA LEU A 168 0.19 -25.56 -7.57
C LEU A 168 -0.37 -26.47 -6.47
N GLN A 169 0.45 -27.38 -5.94
CA GLN A 169 0.07 -28.23 -4.81
C GLN A 169 -0.39 -27.40 -3.61
N CYS A 170 0.30 -26.30 -3.32
CA CYS A 170 -0.13 -25.38 -2.26
C CYS A 170 -1.51 -24.83 -2.56
N LEU A 171 -1.74 -24.25 -3.75
CA LEU A 171 -3.04 -23.68 -4.12
C LEU A 171 -4.19 -24.70 -4.07
N GLU A 172 -3.94 -25.98 -4.38
CA GLU A 172 -4.95 -27.04 -4.24
C GLU A 172 -5.37 -27.29 -2.79
N LEU A 173 -4.49 -27.03 -1.83
CA LEU A 173 -4.78 -27.18 -0.40
C LEU A 173 -5.45 -25.93 0.21
N LEU A 174 -5.65 -24.85 -0.56
CA LEU A 174 -6.18 -23.57 -0.08
C LEU A 174 -7.55 -23.24 -0.71
N PRO A 175 -8.62 -24.01 -0.44
CA PRO A 175 -9.93 -23.84 -1.09
C PRO A 175 -10.61 -22.50 -0.77
N ASN A 176 -10.14 -21.84 0.29
CA ASN A 176 -10.71 -20.65 0.89
C ASN A 176 -9.90 -19.37 0.62
N LEU A 177 -8.90 -19.47 -0.26
CA LEU A 177 -8.00 -18.39 -0.63
C LEU A 177 -8.76 -17.22 -1.27
N LYS A 178 -8.50 -16.01 -0.77
CA LYS A 178 -9.11 -14.76 -1.24
C LYS A 178 -8.12 -13.84 -1.92
N GLU A 179 -6.84 -13.92 -1.57
CA GLU A 179 -5.80 -13.00 -2.04
C GLU A 179 -4.53 -13.79 -2.35
N CYS A 180 -3.98 -13.64 -3.56
CA CYS A 180 -2.75 -14.31 -3.98
C CYS A 180 -1.79 -13.30 -4.62
N LEU A 181 -0.60 -13.14 -4.03
CA LEU A 181 0.38 -12.15 -4.46
C LEU A 181 1.65 -12.87 -4.90
N LEU A 182 1.86 -12.94 -6.22
CA LEU A 182 2.94 -13.65 -6.89
C LEU A 182 3.77 -12.65 -7.70
N GLN A 183 4.69 -11.96 -7.03
CA GLN A 183 5.45 -10.85 -7.60
C GLN A 183 6.75 -11.32 -8.31
N GLU A 184 7.52 -10.40 -8.88
CA GLU A 184 8.64 -10.67 -9.81
C GLU A 184 9.62 -11.79 -9.36
N HIS A 185 9.91 -11.92 -8.07
CA HIS A 185 10.84 -12.94 -7.59
C HIS A 185 10.32 -14.37 -7.66
N VAL A 186 9.00 -14.57 -7.77
CA VAL A 186 8.38 -15.91 -7.93
C VAL A 186 7.89 -16.15 -9.36
N GLU A 187 8.16 -15.23 -10.29
CA GLU A 187 7.70 -15.31 -11.68
C GLU A 187 8.11 -16.62 -12.35
N GLY A 188 9.35 -17.09 -12.11
CA GLY A 188 9.87 -18.34 -12.67
C GLY A 188 9.15 -19.60 -12.18
N ASP A 189 8.37 -19.50 -11.10
CA ASP A 189 7.60 -20.60 -10.51
C ASP A 189 6.12 -20.57 -10.95
N ILE A 190 5.71 -19.59 -11.75
CA ILE A 190 4.34 -19.48 -12.27
C ILE A 190 4.23 -20.29 -13.56
N SER A 191 3.45 -21.38 -13.53
CA SER A 191 3.12 -22.16 -14.73
C SER A 191 1.71 -21.85 -15.25
N LEU A 192 1.40 -22.38 -16.44
CA LEU A 192 0.06 -22.36 -17.03
C LEU A 192 -1.01 -22.92 -16.05
N ASP A 193 -0.71 -24.02 -15.37
CA ASP A 193 -1.64 -24.64 -14.42
C ASP A 193 -1.85 -23.78 -13.17
N VAL A 194 -0.81 -23.09 -12.69
CA VAL A 194 -0.93 -22.12 -11.59
C VAL A 194 -1.86 -20.99 -12.00
N LEU A 195 -1.68 -20.42 -13.19
CA LEU A 195 -2.54 -19.35 -13.71
C LEU A 195 -4.00 -19.81 -13.88
N ARG A 196 -4.21 -20.99 -14.45
CA ARG A 196 -5.54 -21.60 -14.57
C ARG A 196 -6.18 -21.82 -13.20
N LYS A 197 -5.42 -22.33 -12.22
CA LYS A 197 -5.90 -22.50 -10.85
C LYS A 197 -6.35 -21.17 -10.24
N LEU A 198 -5.58 -20.10 -10.43
CA LEU A 198 -5.93 -18.77 -9.94
C LEU A 198 -7.21 -18.23 -10.59
N PHE A 199 -7.31 -18.24 -11.93
CA PHE A 199 -8.45 -17.62 -12.61
C PHE A 199 -9.73 -18.45 -12.60
N THR A 200 -9.63 -19.77 -12.53
CA THR A 200 -10.79 -20.66 -12.74
C THR A 200 -11.00 -21.69 -11.62
N GLY A 201 -9.96 -22.02 -10.86
CA GLY A 201 -10.00 -23.10 -9.87
C GLY A 201 -10.11 -22.66 -8.40
N LEU A 202 -10.18 -21.36 -8.13
CA LEU A 202 -10.31 -20.79 -6.79
C LEU A 202 -11.55 -19.89 -6.69
N PRO A 203 -12.70 -20.42 -6.22
CA PRO A 203 -13.97 -19.71 -6.31
C PRO A 203 -14.03 -18.44 -5.44
N ASN A 204 -13.24 -18.38 -4.36
CA ASN A 204 -13.24 -17.25 -3.42
C ASN A 204 -12.18 -16.19 -3.74
N LEU A 205 -11.41 -16.37 -4.82
CA LEU A 205 -10.30 -15.48 -5.15
C LEU A 205 -10.83 -14.09 -5.53
N SER A 206 -10.36 -13.09 -4.80
CA SER A 206 -10.80 -11.70 -4.91
C SER A 206 -9.70 -10.73 -5.31
N ALA A 207 -8.44 -11.12 -5.13
CA ALA A 207 -7.29 -10.30 -5.45
C ALA A 207 -6.14 -11.13 -6.01
N VAL A 208 -5.53 -10.60 -7.07
CA VAL A 208 -4.25 -11.10 -7.61
C VAL A 208 -3.26 -9.95 -7.81
N ASP A 209 -2.00 -10.21 -7.49
CA ASP A 209 -0.88 -9.29 -7.74
C ASP A 209 0.24 -10.03 -8.47
N PHE A 210 0.57 -9.57 -9.68
CA PHE A 210 1.71 -10.06 -10.46
C PHE A 210 2.80 -9.00 -10.61
N CYS A 211 2.94 -8.10 -9.62
CA CYS A 211 3.86 -6.97 -9.66
C CYS A 211 5.25 -7.34 -10.20
N GLY A 212 5.68 -6.67 -11.26
CA GLY A 212 7.00 -6.80 -11.86
C GLY A 212 7.21 -8.06 -12.71
N CYS A 213 6.22 -8.96 -12.81
CA CYS A 213 6.31 -10.12 -13.70
C CYS A 213 6.33 -9.66 -15.16
N SER A 214 7.49 -9.73 -15.80
CA SER A 214 7.75 -9.05 -17.07
C SER A 214 8.62 -9.83 -18.05
N SER A 215 8.92 -11.10 -17.80
CA SER A 215 9.59 -11.95 -18.78
C SER A 215 8.64 -12.33 -19.93
N GLN A 216 9.23 -12.64 -21.09
CA GLN A 216 8.49 -13.16 -22.23
C GLN A 216 7.82 -14.52 -21.94
N SER A 217 8.45 -15.34 -21.09
CA SER A 217 7.92 -16.63 -20.66
C SER A 217 6.61 -16.45 -19.90
N PHE A 218 6.60 -15.57 -18.89
CA PHE A 218 5.40 -15.23 -18.15
C PHE A 218 4.30 -14.69 -19.06
N SER A 219 4.62 -13.75 -19.95
CA SER A 219 3.62 -13.15 -20.85
C SER A 219 2.98 -14.16 -21.80
N THR A 220 3.75 -15.13 -22.27
CA THR A 220 3.25 -16.22 -23.11
C THR A 220 2.31 -17.13 -22.32
N LEU A 221 2.73 -17.57 -21.13
CA LEU A 221 1.92 -18.42 -20.23
C LEU A 221 0.65 -17.70 -19.77
N PHE A 222 0.74 -16.41 -19.47
CA PHE A 222 -0.38 -15.57 -19.06
C PHE A 222 -1.43 -15.53 -20.17
N LEU A 223 -1.04 -15.14 -21.38
CA LEU A 223 -1.96 -15.07 -22.51
C LEU A 223 -2.55 -16.46 -22.83
N GLU A 224 -1.72 -17.51 -22.82
CA GLU A 224 -2.17 -18.88 -23.02
C GLU A 224 -3.21 -19.30 -21.96
N ALA A 225 -3.03 -18.91 -20.70
CA ALA A 225 -4.00 -19.20 -19.64
C ALA A 225 -5.36 -18.55 -19.88
N LEU A 226 -5.41 -17.41 -20.60
CA LEU A 226 -6.66 -16.72 -20.89
C LEU A 226 -7.42 -17.33 -22.08
N ILE A 227 -6.70 -17.86 -23.08
CA ILE A 227 -7.28 -18.30 -24.37
C ILE A 227 -7.39 -19.82 -24.53
N SER A 228 -6.50 -20.59 -23.91
CA SER A 228 -6.36 -22.03 -24.15
C SER A 228 -7.10 -22.88 -23.13
N GLY A 229 -7.56 -24.07 -23.54
CA GLY A 229 -8.32 -24.98 -22.67
C GLY A 229 -9.77 -24.51 -22.52
N PRO A 230 -10.38 -24.51 -21.32
CA PRO A 230 -11.73 -23.98 -21.13
C PRO A 230 -11.81 -22.45 -21.33
N GLY A 231 -10.66 -21.77 -21.42
CA GLY A 231 -10.56 -20.31 -21.46
C GLY A 231 -11.03 -19.66 -20.15
N LEU A 232 -11.09 -18.32 -20.16
CA LEU A 232 -11.72 -17.59 -19.07
C LEU A 232 -13.26 -17.73 -19.10
N PRO A 233 -13.91 -17.92 -17.94
CA PRO A 233 -15.35 -17.76 -17.80
C PRO A 233 -15.83 -16.40 -18.34
N MET A 234 -17.09 -16.32 -18.78
CA MET A 234 -17.68 -15.07 -19.30
C MET A 234 -17.65 -13.91 -18.29
N THR A 235 -17.64 -14.23 -17.00
CA THR A 235 -17.49 -13.25 -15.91
C THR A 235 -16.66 -13.85 -14.77
N LEU A 236 -15.88 -13.02 -14.11
CA LEU A 236 -15.12 -13.33 -12.89
C LEU A 236 -15.67 -12.49 -11.72
N PRO A 237 -16.85 -12.82 -11.18
CA PRO A 237 -17.58 -11.94 -10.25
C PRO A 237 -16.88 -11.75 -8.90
N ASN A 238 -16.03 -12.69 -8.49
CA ASN A 238 -15.31 -12.60 -7.23
C ASN A 238 -14.01 -11.81 -7.33
N LEU A 239 -13.39 -11.73 -8.52
CA LEU A 239 -12.13 -11.04 -8.74
C LEU A 239 -12.35 -9.53 -8.81
N ARG A 240 -11.99 -8.83 -7.74
CA ARG A 240 -12.27 -7.39 -7.55
C ARG A 240 -11.01 -6.53 -7.61
N ARG A 241 -9.83 -7.10 -7.39
CA ARG A 241 -8.57 -6.37 -7.29
C ARG A 241 -7.51 -7.05 -8.14
N VAL A 242 -7.00 -6.34 -9.14
CA VAL A 242 -6.00 -6.87 -10.06
C VAL A 242 -4.84 -5.88 -10.15
N SER A 243 -3.64 -6.35 -9.84
CA SER A 243 -2.41 -5.59 -10.07
C SER A 243 -1.52 -6.33 -11.06
N LEU A 244 -1.24 -5.65 -12.16
CA LEU A 244 -0.28 -5.99 -13.22
C LEU A 244 0.80 -4.90 -13.31
N HIS A 245 1.09 -4.26 -12.17
CA HIS A 245 2.06 -3.18 -12.06
C HIS A 245 3.43 -3.64 -12.59
N GLU A 246 4.01 -2.91 -13.53
CA GLU A 246 5.29 -3.21 -14.18
C GLU A 246 5.32 -4.53 -14.96
N CYS A 247 4.16 -5.10 -15.31
CA CYS A 247 4.05 -6.20 -16.29
C CYS A 247 4.21 -5.69 -17.73
N SER A 248 5.34 -5.06 -18.01
CA SER A 248 5.61 -4.30 -19.24
C SER A 248 5.67 -5.12 -20.52
N SER A 249 5.89 -6.43 -20.43
CA SER A 249 5.91 -7.34 -21.59
C SER A 249 4.56 -7.98 -21.91
N LEU A 250 3.54 -7.78 -21.07
CA LEU A 250 2.19 -8.31 -21.37
C LEU A 250 1.63 -7.61 -22.62
N PRO A 251 1.17 -8.37 -23.63
CA PRO A 251 0.59 -7.79 -24.82
C PRO A 251 -0.79 -7.19 -24.53
N ALA A 252 -1.19 -6.17 -25.31
CA ALA A 252 -2.51 -5.53 -25.22
C ALA A 252 -3.68 -6.54 -25.20
N ALA A 253 -3.59 -7.58 -26.03
CA ALA A 253 -4.58 -8.66 -26.12
C ALA A 253 -4.88 -9.33 -24.76
N ALA A 254 -3.89 -9.44 -23.85
CA ALA A 254 -4.13 -10.01 -22.53
C ALA A 254 -5.13 -9.17 -21.72
N PHE A 255 -5.06 -7.83 -21.84
CA PHE A 255 -5.98 -6.90 -21.19
C PHE A 255 -7.36 -6.91 -21.86
N GLU A 256 -7.39 -6.95 -23.19
CA GLU A 256 -8.63 -7.03 -23.99
C GLU A 256 -9.43 -8.31 -23.71
N ILE A 257 -8.77 -9.39 -23.31
CA ILE A 257 -9.43 -10.64 -22.91
C ILE A 257 -9.83 -10.64 -21.44
N LEU A 258 -8.97 -10.15 -20.54
CA LEU A 258 -9.19 -10.22 -19.09
C LEU A 258 -10.20 -9.18 -18.59
N LEU A 259 -10.04 -7.91 -18.97
CA LEU A 259 -10.83 -6.79 -18.40
C LEU A 259 -12.34 -6.91 -18.61
N PRO A 260 -12.86 -7.36 -19.78
CA PRO A 260 -14.31 -7.54 -19.96
C PRO A 260 -14.95 -8.56 -19.00
N ARG A 261 -14.14 -9.41 -18.35
CA ARG A 261 -14.64 -10.42 -17.40
C ARG A 261 -14.84 -9.85 -16.00
N LEU A 262 -14.25 -8.70 -15.68
CA LEU A 262 -14.15 -8.18 -14.31
C LEU A 262 -15.35 -7.30 -13.92
N VAL A 263 -16.53 -7.92 -13.85
CA VAL A 263 -17.82 -7.23 -13.62
C VAL A 263 -17.94 -6.48 -12.29
N ASN A 264 -17.11 -6.83 -11.29
CA ASN A 264 -17.10 -6.22 -9.95
C ASN A 264 -15.75 -5.56 -9.62
N LEU A 265 -14.98 -5.14 -10.63
CA LEU A 265 -13.65 -4.57 -10.44
C LEU A 265 -13.70 -3.30 -9.58
N THR A 266 -12.83 -3.23 -8.57
CA THR A 266 -12.69 -2.08 -7.66
C THR A 266 -11.29 -1.49 -7.67
N HIS A 267 -10.24 -2.32 -7.83
CA HIS A 267 -8.86 -1.85 -7.89
C HIS A 267 -8.18 -2.41 -9.15
N LEU A 268 -7.65 -1.50 -9.97
CA LEU A 268 -6.93 -1.83 -11.19
C LEU A 268 -5.60 -1.06 -11.22
N ASP A 269 -4.49 -1.79 -11.12
CA ASP A 269 -3.15 -1.25 -11.32
C ASP A 269 -2.52 -1.86 -12.56
N VAL A 270 -2.43 -1.07 -13.61
CA VAL A 270 -1.80 -1.42 -14.89
C VAL A 270 -0.63 -0.49 -15.18
N THR A 271 -0.02 0.06 -14.13
CA THR A 271 1.13 0.96 -14.23
C THR A 271 2.24 0.34 -15.07
N HIS A 272 2.74 1.09 -16.07
CA HIS A 272 3.83 0.68 -16.94
C HIS A 272 3.56 -0.65 -17.66
N THR A 273 2.36 -0.78 -18.24
CA THR A 273 1.96 -1.91 -19.08
C THR A 273 1.63 -1.45 -20.51
N GLN A 274 1.26 -2.41 -21.37
CA GLN A 274 0.83 -2.15 -22.75
C GLN A 274 -0.70 -2.18 -22.91
N ILE A 275 -1.46 -1.81 -21.87
CA ILE A 275 -2.92 -1.69 -21.96
C ILE A 275 -3.32 -0.76 -23.11
N SER A 276 -4.28 -1.19 -23.92
CA SER A 276 -4.83 -0.44 -25.05
C SER A 276 -6.06 0.38 -24.65
N GLU A 277 -6.47 1.31 -25.51
CA GLU A 277 -7.70 2.07 -25.32
C GLU A 277 -8.92 1.15 -25.40
N GLU A 278 -8.88 0.19 -26.32
CA GLU A 278 -9.91 -0.85 -26.47
C GLU A 278 -10.06 -1.65 -25.18
N ALA A 279 -8.94 -2.06 -24.56
CA ALA A 279 -8.98 -2.75 -23.28
C ALA A 279 -9.58 -1.88 -22.16
N LEU A 280 -9.22 -0.60 -22.10
CA LEU A 280 -9.72 0.33 -21.07
C LEU A 280 -11.24 0.52 -21.18
N PHE A 281 -11.76 0.73 -22.39
CA PHE A 281 -13.19 0.88 -22.64
C PHE A 281 -13.97 -0.46 -22.61
N SER A 282 -13.28 -1.60 -22.58
CA SER A 282 -13.91 -2.91 -22.45
C SER A 282 -14.29 -3.28 -21.02
N ILE A 283 -13.87 -2.48 -20.03
CA ILE A 283 -14.22 -2.68 -18.62
C ILE A 283 -15.75 -2.59 -18.49
N PRO A 284 -16.43 -3.57 -17.87
CA PRO A 284 -17.88 -3.54 -17.75
C PRO A 284 -18.40 -2.33 -16.99
N GLU A 285 -19.52 -1.76 -17.42
CA GLU A 285 -20.19 -0.63 -16.74
C GLU A 285 -20.63 -0.97 -15.30
N THR A 286 -20.79 -2.26 -14.99
CA THR A 286 -21.11 -2.76 -13.65
C THR A 286 -19.95 -2.64 -12.67
N ALA A 287 -18.72 -2.50 -13.16
CA ALA A 287 -17.55 -2.29 -12.31
C ALA A 287 -17.69 -0.95 -11.55
N LYS A 288 -17.03 -0.86 -10.40
CA LYS A 288 -17.02 0.34 -9.55
C LYS A 288 -15.60 0.56 -9.06
N ILE A 289 -14.76 1.04 -9.97
CA ILE A 289 -13.34 1.23 -9.73
C ILE A 289 -13.17 2.41 -8.77
N THR A 290 -12.57 2.12 -7.62
CA THR A 290 -12.19 3.11 -6.61
C THR A 290 -10.71 3.46 -6.70
N HIS A 291 -9.87 2.53 -7.17
CA HIS A 291 -8.44 2.75 -7.31
C HIS A 291 -7.99 2.40 -8.73
N LEU A 292 -7.55 3.41 -9.48
CA LEU A 292 -7.08 3.26 -10.85
C LEU A 292 -5.67 3.83 -11.00
N SER A 293 -4.75 3.02 -11.54
CA SER A 293 -3.43 3.46 -11.96
C SER A 293 -3.17 3.05 -13.40
N ILE A 294 -3.07 4.05 -14.28
CA ILE A 294 -2.69 3.93 -15.69
C ILE A 294 -1.37 4.67 -15.98
N SER A 295 -0.59 4.94 -14.93
CA SER A 295 0.69 5.62 -15.03
C SER A 295 1.65 4.95 -16.00
N ARG A 296 2.39 5.75 -16.76
CA ARG A 296 3.41 5.29 -17.72
C ARG A 296 2.90 4.24 -18.73
N CYS A 297 1.60 4.23 -19.06
CA CYS A 297 1.06 3.41 -20.14
C CYS A 297 1.23 4.14 -21.48
N SER A 298 2.16 3.68 -22.31
CA SER A 298 2.57 4.39 -23.54
C SER A 298 1.61 4.25 -24.72
N ARG A 299 0.61 3.36 -24.63
CA ARG A 299 -0.38 3.10 -25.70
C ARG A 299 -1.67 3.90 -25.54
N LEU A 300 -1.79 4.71 -24.49
CA LEU A 300 -2.98 5.51 -24.23
C LEU A 300 -2.79 6.94 -24.77
N ARG A 301 -3.84 7.51 -25.36
CA ARG A 301 -3.90 8.94 -25.71
C ARG A 301 -4.64 9.72 -24.63
N GLY A 302 -4.20 10.97 -24.41
CA GLY A 302 -4.78 11.88 -23.42
C GLY A 302 -6.29 12.04 -23.56
N SER A 303 -6.76 12.44 -24.75
CA SER A 303 -8.17 12.65 -25.03
C SER A 303 -9.06 11.44 -24.73
N ARG A 304 -8.59 10.23 -25.05
CA ARG A 304 -9.32 8.97 -24.79
C ARG A 304 -9.33 8.62 -23.31
N VAL A 305 -8.25 8.91 -22.58
CA VAL A 305 -8.22 8.79 -21.12
C VAL A 305 -9.17 9.79 -20.46
N VAL A 306 -9.20 11.04 -20.92
CA VAL A 306 -10.15 12.06 -20.42
C VAL A 306 -11.59 11.63 -20.67
N GLU A 307 -11.90 11.13 -21.86
CA GLU A 307 -13.23 10.59 -22.18
C GLU A 307 -13.60 9.44 -21.25
N PHE A 308 -12.73 8.45 -21.07
CA PHE A 308 -12.97 7.33 -20.17
C PHE A 308 -13.23 7.80 -18.73
N LEU A 309 -12.37 8.65 -18.18
CA LEU A 309 -12.48 9.15 -16.80
C LEU A 309 -13.72 10.03 -16.59
N SER A 310 -14.19 10.72 -17.63
CA SER A 310 -15.31 11.67 -17.54
C SER A 310 -16.68 11.07 -17.87
N THR A 311 -16.73 9.92 -18.56
CA THR A 311 -17.98 9.38 -19.12
C THR A 311 -18.27 7.94 -18.74
N HIS A 312 -17.24 7.15 -18.42
CA HIS A 312 -17.43 5.71 -18.24
C HIS A 312 -18.01 5.38 -16.85
N PRO A 313 -19.16 4.66 -16.75
CA PRO A 313 -19.86 4.39 -15.48
C PRO A 313 -19.04 3.64 -14.42
N ALA A 314 -17.97 2.98 -14.85
CA ALA A 314 -17.05 2.25 -13.97
C ALA A 314 -16.12 3.14 -13.15
N VAL A 315 -15.95 4.43 -13.52
CA VAL A 315 -14.98 5.33 -12.89
C VAL A 315 -15.53 6.72 -12.56
N CYS A 316 -16.50 7.24 -13.33
CA CYS A 316 -16.90 8.64 -13.26
C CYS A 316 -17.31 9.12 -11.85
N ASP A 317 -17.93 8.26 -11.04
CA ASP A 317 -18.44 8.63 -9.71
C ASP A 317 -17.84 7.82 -8.54
N SER A 318 -16.91 6.90 -8.80
CA SER A 318 -16.43 5.95 -7.78
C SER A 318 -14.97 6.12 -7.38
N LEU A 319 -14.18 6.91 -8.11
CA LEU A 319 -12.75 7.02 -7.88
C LEU A 319 -12.42 7.64 -6.52
N VAL A 320 -11.49 7.02 -5.82
CA VAL A 320 -10.87 7.45 -4.55
C VAL A 320 -9.38 7.70 -4.75
N PHE A 321 -8.72 6.91 -5.60
CA PHE A 321 -7.32 7.06 -5.98
C PHE A 321 -7.21 7.02 -7.51
N LEU A 322 -6.61 8.07 -8.09
CA LEU A 322 -6.31 8.14 -9.51
C LEU A 322 -4.83 8.50 -9.73
N ASN A 323 -4.12 7.64 -10.42
CA ASN A 323 -2.74 7.87 -10.81
C ASN A 323 -2.56 7.80 -12.32
N VAL A 324 -2.26 8.95 -12.93
CA VAL A 324 -1.98 9.12 -14.37
C VAL A 324 -0.55 9.62 -14.61
N LEU A 325 0.33 9.48 -13.60
CA LEU A 325 1.73 9.88 -13.66
C LEU A 325 2.43 9.39 -14.94
N THR A 326 3.11 10.30 -15.64
CA THR A 326 3.96 9.99 -16.79
C THR A 326 5.34 10.62 -16.66
N ASP A 327 6.28 10.13 -17.47
CA ASP A 327 7.57 10.78 -17.64
C ASP A 327 7.52 11.66 -18.90
N PRO A 328 7.39 13.00 -18.75
CA PRO A 328 7.22 13.90 -19.90
C PRO A 328 8.45 13.93 -20.82
N THR A 329 9.60 13.40 -20.38
CA THR A 329 10.79 13.27 -21.24
C THR A 329 10.68 12.14 -22.27
N ARG A 330 9.77 11.18 -22.04
CA ARG A 330 9.51 10.05 -22.94
C ARG A 330 8.22 10.24 -23.71
N SER A 331 7.15 10.53 -22.98
CA SER A 331 5.80 10.70 -23.52
C SER A 331 4.97 11.47 -22.51
N ARG A 332 4.35 12.55 -22.94
CA ARG A 332 3.35 13.26 -22.16
C ARG A 332 1.97 12.70 -22.52
N LEU A 333 1.23 12.23 -21.51
CA LEU A 333 -0.12 11.68 -21.73
C LEU A 333 -1.17 12.79 -21.80
N LEU A 334 -1.11 13.77 -20.91
CA LEU A 334 -2.09 14.85 -20.81
C LEU A 334 -1.43 16.18 -21.16
N GLU A 335 -1.85 16.75 -22.29
CA GLU A 335 -1.54 18.12 -22.67
C GLU A 335 -2.44 19.11 -21.91
N GLU A 336 -2.24 20.41 -22.14
CA GLU A 336 -2.96 21.48 -21.45
C GLU A 336 -4.47 21.41 -21.67
N GLU A 337 -4.91 21.13 -22.90
CA GLU A 337 -6.32 20.97 -23.24
C GLU A 337 -6.95 19.75 -22.55
N ASP A 338 -6.20 18.65 -22.42
CA ASP A 338 -6.65 17.44 -21.73
C ASP A 338 -6.82 17.70 -20.22
N VAL A 339 -5.86 18.39 -19.59
CA VAL A 339 -5.94 18.77 -18.17
C VAL A 339 -7.13 19.69 -17.94
N GLN A 340 -7.31 20.71 -18.78
CA GLN A 340 -8.42 21.64 -18.71
C GLN A 340 -9.78 20.94 -18.82
N ALA A 341 -9.89 19.92 -19.68
CA ALA A 341 -11.11 19.12 -19.84
C ALA A 341 -11.34 18.13 -18.68
N LEU A 342 -10.27 17.58 -18.11
CA LEU A 342 -10.34 16.55 -17.06
C LEU A 342 -10.73 17.13 -15.68
N LEU A 343 -10.07 18.19 -15.24
CA LEU A 343 -10.17 18.68 -13.85
C LEU A 343 -11.63 18.93 -13.39
N PRO A 344 -12.52 19.57 -14.19
CA PRO A 344 -13.90 19.82 -13.77
C PRO A 344 -14.78 18.57 -13.68
N ARG A 345 -14.31 17.42 -14.20
CA ARG A 345 -15.06 16.16 -14.29
C ARG A 345 -14.67 15.15 -13.22
N LEU A 346 -13.62 15.41 -12.45
CA LEU A 346 -13.17 14.51 -11.40
C LEU A 346 -14.17 14.46 -10.22
N PRO A 347 -14.48 13.28 -9.68
CA PRO A 347 -15.52 13.15 -8.65
C PRO A 347 -15.04 13.64 -7.29
N SER A 348 -15.98 14.13 -6.48
CA SER A 348 -15.71 14.58 -5.10
C SER A 348 -15.35 13.45 -4.13
N THR A 349 -15.46 12.20 -4.55
CA THR A 349 -15.01 11.01 -3.78
C THR A 349 -13.50 10.84 -3.78
N LEU A 350 -12.79 11.55 -4.68
CA LEU A 350 -11.35 11.41 -4.88
C LEU A 350 -10.59 11.92 -3.65
N ARG A 351 -9.64 11.12 -3.17
CA ARG A 351 -8.74 11.48 -2.05
C ARG A 351 -7.29 11.63 -2.50
N SER A 352 -6.92 10.97 -3.58
CA SER A 352 -5.56 11.03 -4.13
C SER A 352 -5.62 11.16 -5.64
N LEU A 353 -4.97 12.22 -6.15
CA LEU A 353 -4.85 12.51 -7.56
C LEU A 353 -3.38 12.74 -7.89
N ASN A 354 -2.83 11.97 -8.83
CA ASN A 354 -1.49 12.19 -9.33
C ASN A 354 -1.49 12.50 -10.83
N LEU A 355 -1.26 13.78 -11.15
CA LEU A 355 -1.12 14.35 -12.49
C LEU A 355 0.35 14.59 -12.88
N GLY A 356 1.30 13.95 -12.18
CA GLY A 356 2.73 14.17 -12.46
C GLY A 356 3.07 13.92 -13.93
N GLY A 357 3.81 14.85 -14.54
CA GLY A 357 4.15 14.82 -15.96
C GLY A 357 3.07 15.34 -16.90
N ALA A 358 1.85 15.64 -16.44
CA ALA A 358 0.87 16.38 -17.23
C ALA A 358 1.30 17.85 -17.43
N LYS A 359 0.80 18.52 -18.47
CA LYS A 359 1.13 19.94 -18.73
C LYS A 359 0.26 20.87 -17.88
N VAL A 360 0.56 20.92 -16.58
CA VAL A 360 -0.16 21.77 -15.62
C VAL A 360 0.49 23.16 -15.55
N THR A 361 -0.17 24.16 -16.12
CA THR A 361 0.19 25.59 -16.12
C THR A 361 -0.65 26.40 -15.12
N SER A 362 -0.29 27.67 -14.87
CA SER A 362 -1.05 28.59 -14.00
C SER A 362 -2.51 28.80 -14.43
N ALA A 363 -2.86 28.55 -15.70
CA ALA A 363 -4.24 28.61 -16.18
C ALA A 363 -5.16 27.59 -15.49
N HIS A 364 -4.61 26.46 -15.03
CA HIS A 364 -5.36 25.39 -14.39
C HIS A 364 -5.58 25.61 -12.89
N THR A 365 -4.95 26.62 -12.29
CA THR A 365 -5.00 26.87 -10.83
C THR A 365 -6.44 26.99 -10.33
N GLN A 366 -7.32 27.67 -11.08
CA GLN A 366 -8.73 27.81 -10.72
C GLN A 366 -9.50 26.49 -10.76
N ALA A 367 -9.17 25.59 -11.69
CA ALA A 367 -9.79 24.27 -11.80
C ALA A 367 -9.24 23.28 -10.76
N LEU A 368 -8.01 23.45 -10.29
CA LEU A 368 -7.41 22.67 -9.21
C LEU A 368 -7.97 23.04 -7.83
N LEU A 369 -8.33 24.31 -7.62
CA LEU A 369 -8.73 24.83 -6.31
C LEU A 369 -9.89 24.03 -5.68
N PRO A 370 -11.00 23.70 -6.36
CA PRO A 370 -12.07 22.86 -5.79
C PRO A 370 -11.61 21.48 -5.35
N LEU A 371 -10.62 20.89 -6.05
CA LEU A 371 -10.08 19.58 -5.73
C LEU A 371 -9.31 19.58 -4.40
N THR A 372 -8.62 20.68 -4.09
CA THR A 372 -7.87 20.83 -2.83
C THR A 372 -8.75 20.77 -1.58
N LYS A 373 -10.08 20.87 -1.72
CA LYS A 373 -11.03 20.90 -0.59
C LYS A 373 -11.47 19.50 -0.13
N HIS A 374 -11.10 18.46 -0.86
CA HIS A 374 -11.42 17.07 -0.53
C HIS A 374 -10.26 16.09 -0.78
N LEU A 375 -9.29 16.46 -1.63
CA LEU A 375 -8.07 15.68 -1.80
C LEU A 375 -7.20 15.71 -0.53
N GLU A 376 -6.65 14.55 -0.18
CA GLU A 376 -5.59 14.38 0.82
C GLU A 376 -4.20 14.37 0.16
N GLU A 377 -4.09 13.83 -1.06
CA GLU A 377 -2.85 13.76 -1.85
C GLU A 377 -3.02 14.39 -3.23
N LEU A 378 -2.11 15.29 -3.58
CA LEU A 378 -2.06 15.89 -4.91
C LEU A 378 -0.65 15.77 -5.50
N GLY A 379 -0.55 15.10 -6.64
CA GLY A 379 0.69 14.92 -7.37
C GLY A 379 0.79 15.85 -8.57
N LEU A 380 1.74 16.80 -8.53
CA LEU A 380 1.98 17.81 -9.57
C LEU A 380 3.45 17.80 -10.01
N SER A 381 4.07 16.63 -10.04
CA SER A 381 5.45 16.51 -10.52
C SER A 381 5.57 17.10 -11.93
N SER A 382 6.63 17.87 -12.19
CA SER A 382 6.86 18.57 -13.46
C SER A 382 5.81 19.62 -13.86
N CYS A 383 5.02 20.15 -12.93
CA CYS A 383 4.15 21.30 -13.20
C CYS A 383 4.92 22.60 -13.42
N GLU A 384 4.25 23.57 -14.04
CA GLU A 384 4.75 24.93 -14.32
C GLU A 384 4.14 25.98 -13.37
N LEU A 385 3.61 25.54 -12.23
CA LEU A 385 3.08 26.41 -11.19
C LEU A 385 4.19 27.11 -10.40
N ASN A 386 4.03 28.41 -10.16
CA ASN A 386 4.91 29.19 -9.30
C ASN A 386 4.39 29.26 -7.84
N GLY A 387 5.12 29.94 -6.95
CA GLY A 387 4.73 30.06 -5.55
C GLY A 387 3.37 30.74 -5.32
N GLN A 388 3.01 31.74 -6.13
CA GLN A 388 1.73 32.42 -6.03
C GLN A 388 0.57 31.54 -6.48
N ASP A 389 0.78 30.73 -7.52
CA ASP A 389 -0.22 29.72 -7.93
C ASP A 389 -0.51 28.74 -6.79
N LEU A 390 0.54 28.24 -6.13
CA LEU A 390 0.40 27.32 -4.99
C LEU A 390 -0.25 27.99 -3.77
N ASN A 391 -0.01 29.28 -3.55
CA ASN A 391 -0.63 30.01 -2.45
C ASN A 391 -2.16 29.99 -2.54
N THR A 392 -2.73 29.97 -3.76
CA THR A 392 -4.19 29.92 -3.95
C THR A 392 -4.85 28.69 -3.33
N PHE A 393 -4.10 27.59 -3.14
CA PHE A 393 -4.64 26.38 -2.52
C PHE A 393 -4.91 26.58 -1.03
N PHE A 394 -4.12 27.44 -0.37
CA PHE A 394 -4.05 27.56 1.09
C PHE A 394 -4.53 28.92 1.61
N VAL A 395 -4.48 29.96 0.80
CA VAL A 395 -4.79 31.34 1.20
C VAL A 395 -6.08 31.79 0.52
N PRO A 396 -7.04 32.37 1.27
CA PRO A 396 -8.24 32.92 0.67
C PRO A 396 -7.90 34.04 -0.32
N PRO A 397 -8.65 34.15 -1.43
CA PRO A 397 -8.50 35.28 -2.34
C PRO A 397 -8.78 36.59 -1.60
N LYS A 398 -8.09 37.67 -1.99
CA LYS A 398 -8.38 38.99 -1.44
C LYS A 398 -9.80 39.40 -1.87
N PRO A 399 -10.62 39.93 -0.95
CA PRO A 399 -11.96 40.37 -1.30
C PRO A 399 -11.88 41.48 -2.35
N VAL A 400 -12.62 41.31 -3.44
CA VAL A 400 -12.78 42.32 -4.49
C VAL A 400 -14.02 43.15 -4.16
N GLU A 401 -13.91 44.48 -4.19
CA GLU A 401 -15.04 45.37 -3.95
C GLU A 401 -16.17 45.11 -4.96
N GLY A 402 -17.36 44.78 -4.47
CA GLY A 402 -18.56 44.57 -5.30
C GLY A 402 -18.90 43.11 -5.63
N GLU A 403 -18.05 42.14 -5.28
CA GLU A 403 -18.36 40.71 -5.48
C GLU A 403 -18.93 40.05 -4.21
N PRO A 404 -19.85 39.08 -4.35
CA PRO A 404 -20.39 38.34 -3.22
C PRO A 404 -19.29 37.53 -2.53
N ILE A 405 -19.16 37.69 -1.20
CA ILE A 405 -18.18 36.98 -0.39
C ILE A 405 -18.57 35.49 -0.31
N THR A 406 -17.91 34.64 -1.11
CA THR A 406 -18.03 33.18 -0.95
C THR A 406 -17.26 32.73 0.29
N PRO A 407 -17.84 31.88 1.16
CA PRO A 407 -17.14 31.38 2.34
C PRO A 407 -15.91 30.57 1.93
N TRP A 408 -14.75 30.93 2.47
CA TRP A 408 -13.50 30.21 2.23
C TRP A 408 -13.55 28.82 2.86
N VAL A 409 -13.27 27.80 2.05
CA VAL A 409 -13.06 26.43 2.52
C VAL A 409 -11.55 26.17 2.54
N PRO A 410 -10.95 25.84 3.70
CA PRO A 410 -9.53 25.48 3.78
C PRO A 410 -9.19 24.24 2.94
N SER A 411 -7.90 24.11 2.59
CA SER A 411 -7.38 22.91 1.93
C SER A 411 -7.45 21.69 2.87
N THR A 412 -7.67 20.50 2.31
CA THR A 412 -7.54 19.21 3.00
C THR A 412 -6.25 18.48 2.65
N LEU A 413 -5.39 19.08 1.82
CA LEU A 413 -4.16 18.45 1.33
C LEU A 413 -3.19 18.20 2.49
N CYS A 414 -2.83 16.93 2.67
CA CYS A 414 -1.78 16.47 3.59
C CYS A 414 -0.47 16.19 2.86
N TYR A 415 -0.53 15.88 1.56
CA TYR A 415 0.62 15.59 0.71
C TYR A 415 0.58 16.32 -0.63
N LEU A 416 1.73 16.86 -1.03
CA LEU A 416 1.91 17.53 -2.32
C LEU A 416 3.21 17.06 -3.01
N ASP A 417 3.10 16.47 -4.19
CA ASP A 417 4.27 16.14 -5.03
C ASP A 417 4.63 17.31 -5.94
N LEU A 418 5.77 17.95 -5.69
CA LEU A 418 6.34 19.03 -6.50
C LEU A 418 7.68 18.61 -7.09
N ASN A 419 7.92 17.31 -7.24
CA ASN A 419 9.14 16.81 -7.83
C ASN A 419 9.31 17.35 -9.26
N LYS A 420 10.50 17.85 -9.60
CA LYS A 420 10.79 18.48 -10.89
C LYS A 420 9.92 19.71 -11.25
N ALA A 421 9.26 20.37 -10.30
CA ALA A 421 8.61 21.66 -10.52
C ALA A 421 9.67 22.78 -10.60
N ASN A 422 10.14 23.07 -11.81
CA ASN A 422 11.32 23.92 -12.02
C ASN A 422 11.14 25.40 -11.62
N GLN A 423 9.89 25.87 -11.46
CA GLN A 423 9.58 27.23 -11.00
C GLN A 423 9.85 27.43 -9.50
N LEU A 424 10.05 26.34 -8.75
CA LEU A 424 10.30 26.37 -7.32
C LEU A 424 11.79 26.25 -7.03
N THR A 425 12.34 27.29 -6.42
CA THR A 425 13.73 27.32 -5.94
C THR A 425 13.78 27.36 -4.42
N ILE A 426 14.95 27.09 -3.82
CA ILE A 426 15.18 27.30 -2.39
C ILE A 426 14.81 28.74 -1.98
N GLY A 427 15.10 29.74 -2.81
CA GLY A 427 14.73 31.14 -2.54
C GLY A 427 13.22 31.36 -2.52
N THR A 428 12.49 30.71 -3.43
CA THR A 428 11.03 30.81 -3.51
C THR A 428 10.35 30.16 -2.30
N ILE A 429 10.74 28.93 -1.95
CA ILE A 429 10.05 28.15 -0.91
C ILE A 429 10.30 28.70 0.51
N PHE A 430 11.44 29.36 0.76
CA PHE A 430 11.76 29.96 2.06
C PHE A 430 11.37 31.43 2.17
N ASN A 431 10.76 32.03 1.14
CA ASN A 431 10.25 33.37 1.18
C ASN A 431 8.72 33.32 1.40
N PRO A 432 8.21 33.59 2.62
CA PRO A 432 6.78 33.50 2.91
C PRO A 432 5.91 34.44 2.09
N ASN A 433 6.47 35.54 1.57
CA ASN A 433 5.76 36.45 0.67
C ASN A 433 5.62 35.89 -0.74
N ALA A 434 6.50 34.95 -1.13
CA ALA A 434 6.47 34.29 -2.43
C ALA A 434 5.71 32.96 -2.39
N CYS A 435 5.87 32.18 -1.32
CA CYS A 435 5.30 30.84 -1.22
C CYS A 435 5.01 30.47 0.25
N VAL A 436 3.76 30.10 0.54
CA VAL A 436 3.26 29.83 1.90
C VAL A 436 3.33 28.35 2.31
N ILE A 437 3.79 27.47 1.41
CA ILE A 437 3.75 26.00 1.59
C ILE A 437 4.52 25.48 2.82
N LEU A 438 5.50 26.24 3.34
CA LEU A 438 6.23 25.89 4.56
C LEU A 438 5.65 26.54 5.82
N SER A 439 4.78 27.54 5.65
CA SER A 439 4.19 28.33 6.74
C SER A 439 2.99 27.62 7.39
N PRO A 440 2.52 28.08 8.56
CA PRO A 440 1.28 27.60 9.18
C PRO A 440 0.03 27.77 8.32
N GLN A 441 0.02 28.71 7.36
CA GLN A 441 -1.14 28.92 6.48
C GLN A 441 -1.45 27.71 5.60
N SER A 442 -0.47 26.80 5.40
CA SER A 442 -0.64 25.60 4.60
C SER A 442 -1.22 24.40 5.36
N TYR A 443 -1.55 24.52 6.65
CA TYR A 443 -2.19 23.42 7.38
C TYR A 443 -3.48 22.94 6.67
N PRO A 444 -3.71 21.62 6.56
CA PRO A 444 -3.03 20.52 7.25
C PRO A 444 -1.84 19.90 6.49
N LEU A 445 -1.22 20.58 5.51
CA LEU A 445 -0.12 20.03 4.71
C LEU A 445 1.06 19.54 5.57
N GLN A 446 1.37 18.26 5.44
CA GLN A 446 2.37 17.55 6.25
C GLN A 446 3.61 17.17 5.45
N VAL A 447 3.43 16.78 4.19
CA VAL A 447 4.51 16.19 3.39
C VAL A 447 4.58 16.83 2.02
N ILE A 448 5.78 17.26 1.64
CA ILE A 448 6.07 17.77 0.30
C ILE A 448 7.15 16.90 -0.32
N GLU A 449 6.88 16.33 -1.49
CA GLU A 449 7.90 15.63 -2.27
C GLU A 449 8.61 16.62 -3.19
N PHE A 450 9.94 16.63 -3.14
CA PHE A 450 10.78 17.50 -3.95
C PHE A 450 11.83 16.71 -4.72
N SER A 451 12.40 17.33 -5.74
CA SER A 451 13.57 16.77 -6.43
C SER A 451 14.84 16.87 -5.57
N ASP A 452 15.83 16.03 -5.87
CA ASP A 452 17.15 16.04 -5.23
C ASP A 452 17.81 17.44 -5.23
N LYS A 453 17.52 18.28 -6.24
CA LYS A 453 18.01 19.66 -6.33
C LYS A 453 17.58 20.54 -5.15
N LEU A 454 16.41 20.28 -4.57
CA LEU A 454 15.93 20.99 -3.37
C LEU A 454 16.23 20.19 -2.10
N ILE A 455 16.11 18.86 -2.15
CA ILE A 455 16.33 17.98 -0.99
C ILE A 455 17.77 18.04 -0.48
N ALA A 456 18.78 18.01 -1.35
CA ALA A 456 20.18 18.03 -0.92
C ALA A 456 20.55 19.33 -0.15
N PRO A 457 20.22 20.55 -0.64
CA PRO A 457 20.42 21.77 0.13
C PRO A 457 19.61 21.84 1.44
N LEU A 458 18.36 21.35 1.44
CA LEU A 458 17.51 21.29 2.64
C LEU A 458 18.14 20.44 3.74
N ARG A 459 18.71 19.29 3.35
CA ARG A 459 19.41 18.37 4.26
C ARG A 459 20.66 19.00 4.86
N GLU A 460 21.45 19.74 4.07
CA GLU A 460 22.64 20.44 4.55
C GLU A 460 22.28 21.57 5.53
N ARG A 461 21.25 22.35 5.23
CA ARG A 461 20.74 23.40 6.13
C ARG A 461 20.26 22.83 7.46
N ALA A 462 19.53 21.72 7.46
CA ALA A 462 19.06 21.06 8.68
C ALA A 462 20.20 20.58 9.59
N ARG A 463 21.38 20.27 9.04
CA ARG A 463 22.58 19.90 9.82
C ARG A 463 23.28 21.11 10.43
N ASN A 464 23.31 22.23 9.70
CA ASN A 464 24.09 23.40 10.06
C ASN A 464 23.33 24.40 10.93
N THR A 465 22.01 24.34 10.94
CA THR A 465 21.15 25.33 11.61
C THR A 465 20.02 24.59 12.33
N ARG A 466 19.85 24.82 13.64
CA ARG A 466 18.70 24.31 14.43
C ARG A 466 17.36 24.97 14.04
N THR A 467 17.24 25.59 12.87
CA THR A 467 16.27 26.65 12.56
C THR A 467 15.13 26.27 11.61
N SER A 468 14.94 24.98 11.30
CA SER A 468 13.64 24.49 10.83
C SER A 468 13.09 23.45 11.82
N PRO A 469 12.77 23.84 13.08
CA PRO A 469 12.26 22.89 14.07
C PRO A 469 11.01 22.15 13.57
N ASP A 470 10.26 22.79 12.67
CA ASP A 470 8.97 22.30 12.20
C ASP A 470 9.06 21.38 10.98
N TRP A 471 10.23 21.14 10.38
CA TRP A 471 10.35 20.33 9.17
C TRP A 471 11.65 19.53 9.10
N THR A 472 11.56 18.30 8.60
CA THR A 472 12.67 17.34 8.49
C THR A 472 12.74 16.70 7.11
N VAL A 473 13.96 16.46 6.62
CA VAL A 473 14.17 15.75 5.36
C VAL A 473 14.09 14.23 5.60
N ARG A 474 13.34 13.53 4.76
CA ARG A 474 13.27 12.06 4.69
C ARG A 474 13.56 11.63 3.27
N GLU A 475 14.31 10.54 3.09
CA GLU A 475 14.69 10.04 1.77
C GLU A 475 14.55 8.51 1.74
N LEU A 476 14.11 7.97 0.62
CA LEU A 476 14.02 6.53 0.38
C LEU A 476 14.24 6.26 -1.11
N GLY A 477 15.36 5.59 -1.43
CA GLY A 477 15.71 5.33 -2.82
C GLY A 477 16.03 6.61 -3.58
N ARG A 478 15.23 6.93 -4.60
CA ARG A 478 15.40 8.12 -5.46
C ARG A 478 14.37 9.23 -5.16
N ARG A 479 13.64 9.10 -4.05
CA ARG A 479 12.58 10.02 -3.66
C ARG A 479 12.95 10.66 -2.34
N GLY A 480 12.67 11.97 -2.25
CA GLY A 480 12.96 12.78 -1.08
C GLY A 480 11.76 13.62 -0.71
N TRP A 481 11.46 13.65 0.59
CA TRP A 481 10.35 14.36 1.18
C TRP A 481 10.85 15.36 2.21
N TYR A 482 10.18 16.50 2.27
CA TYR A 482 10.24 17.41 3.39
C TYR A 482 8.98 17.21 4.22
N VAL A 483 9.16 16.79 5.46
CA VAL A 483 8.11 16.28 6.35
C VAL A 483 8.00 17.19 7.56
N ARG A 484 6.81 17.73 7.78
CA ARG A 484 6.51 18.61 8.90
C ARG A 484 6.55 17.83 10.22
N ASP A 485 7.11 18.42 11.26
CA ASP A 485 7.06 17.89 12.62
C ASP A 485 5.62 17.99 13.13
N PRO A 486 4.97 16.87 13.51
CA PRO A 486 3.63 16.90 14.09
C PRO A 486 3.52 17.80 15.32
N ALA A 487 4.59 17.98 16.11
CA ALA A 487 4.59 18.86 17.27
C ALA A 487 4.41 20.35 16.90
N SER A 488 4.70 20.72 15.65
CA SER A 488 4.51 22.08 15.14
C SER A 488 3.05 22.39 14.76
N MET A 489 2.13 21.41 14.82
CA MET A 489 0.73 21.54 14.46
C MET A 489 -0.19 21.28 15.67
N PRO A 490 -0.24 22.17 16.67
CA PRO A 490 -0.90 21.91 17.95
C PRO A 490 -2.42 21.69 17.85
N GLU A 491 -3.06 22.24 16.82
CA GLU A 491 -4.51 22.13 16.58
C GLU A 491 -4.88 20.93 15.67
N VAL A 492 -3.90 20.26 15.07
CA VAL A 492 -4.12 19.12 14.18
C VAL A 492 -3.99 17.84 15.00
N MET A 493 -4.99 16.95 14.92
CA MET A 493 -4.89 15.64 15.57
C MET A 493 -3.65 14.88 15.08
N LEU A 494 -2.94 14.25 16.03
CA LEU A 494 -1.79 13.41 15.72
C LEU A 494 -2.22 12.30 14.74
N ASP A 495 -1.59 12.32 13.58
CA ASP A 495 -1.84 11.38 12.50
C ASP A 495 -1.22 10.02 12.84
N ASP A 496 -2.05 8.99 13.03
CA ASP A 496 -1.59 7.61 13.22
C ASP A 496 -1.12 6.95 11.90
N GLY A 497 -1.25 7.68 10.80
CA GLY A 497 -0.95 7.28 9.43
C GLY A 497 -1.98 6.31 8.84
N ALA A 498 -2.93 5.79 9.63
CA ALA A 498 -3.88 4.81 9.14
C ALA A 498 -4.90 5.47 8.21
N ARG A 499 -5.05 4.91 7.01
CA ARG A 499 -6.05 5.35 6.04
C ARG A 499 -6.80 4.14 5.52
N SER A 500 -8.11 4.12 5.74
CA SER A 500 -8.97 3.02 5.28
C SER A 500 -8.91 2.82 3.77
N TRP A 501 -8.77 3.92 3.01
CA TRP A 501 -8.67 3.89 1.56
C TRP A 501 -7.29 3.41 1.06
N LYS A 502 -6.25 3.41 1.89
CA LYS A 502 -4.90 2.95 1.49
C LYS A 502 -4.62 1.48 1.77
N MET A 503 -5.63 0.70 2.16
CA MET A 503 -5.52 -0.75 2.39
C MET A 503 -4.34 -1.13 3.30
N GLY A 504 -4.13 -0.40 4.39
CA GLY A 504 -3.04 -0.64 5.34
C GLY A 504 -1.74 0.13 5.08
N ALA A 505 -1.57 0.75 3.90
CA ALA A 505 -0.46 1.67 3.68
C ALA A 505 -0.63 2.95 4.51
N ARG A 506 0.40 3.31 5.28
CA ARG A 506 0.35 4.46 6.20
C ARG A 506 1.01 5.72 5.68
N TRP A 507 1.87 5.60 4.69
CA TRP A 507 2.69 6.71 4.21
C TRP A 507 2.04 7.43 3.04
N TRP A 508 2.40 8.71 2.89
CA TRP A 508 1.94 9.56 1.80
C TRP A 508 2.69 9.30 0.49
N GLY A 509 2.02 9.55 -0.64
CA GLY A 509 2.64 9.50 -1.97
C GLY A 509 2.83 8.07 -2.51
N MET A 510 1.86 7.17 -2.29
CA MET A 510 1.94 5.81 -2.83
C MET A 510 1.78 5.81 -4.36
N ARG A 511 2.65 5.09 -5.07
CA ARG A 511 2.59 4.97 -6.54
C ARG A 511 2.01 3.65 -7.07
N LYS A 512 2.02 2.60 -6.25
CA LYS A 512 1.43 1.29 -6.55
C LYS A 512 0.16 1.11 -5.72
N ILE A 513 -0.88 0.55 -6.33
CA ILE A 513 -2.13 0.25 -5.63
C ILE A 513 -1.98 -1.07 -4.87
N PRO A 514 -2.23 -1.10 -3.55
CA PRO A 514 -2.29 -2.34 -2.78
C PRO A 514 -3.52 -3.16 -3.17
N VAL A 515 -3.35 -4.47 -3.36
CA VAL A 515 -4.49 -5.38 -3.59
C VAL A 515 -4.85 -6.22 -2.36
N ALA A 516 -4.22 -5.96 -1.21
CA ALA A 516 -4.43 -6.68 0.04
C ALA A 516 -4.25 -5.72 1.23
N VAL A 517 -5.05 -5.87 2.29
CA VAL A 517 -4.94 -5.04 3.50
C VAL A 517 -3.82 -5.57 4.39
N GLY A 518 -2.74 -4.81 4.59
CA GLY A 518 -1.63 -5.21 5.46
C GLY A 518 -0.54 -4.15 5.57
N ASP A 519 0.46 -4.42 6.40
CA ASP A 519 1.62 -3.53 6.50
C ASP A 519 2.40 -3.51 5.17
N VAL A 520 2.84 -2.32 4.76
CA VAL A 520 3.61 -2.16 3.53
C VAL A 520 5.08 -2.47 3.77
N GLY A 521 5.61 -3.43 3.00
CA GLY A 521 7.03 -3.71 2.96
C GLY A 521 7.42 -4.50 1.71
N GLY A 522 8.66 -5.01 1.68
CA GLY A 522 9.16 -5.82 0.57
C GLY A 522 9.06 -5.08 -0.77
N LEU A 523 8.61 -5.79 -1.80
CA LEU A 523 8.38 -5.26 -3.13
C LEU A 523 7.21 -4.26 -3.19
N TYR A 524 6.17 -4.38 -2.33
CA TYR A 524 5.15 -3.33 -2.23
C TYR A 524 5.78 -2.00 -1.82
N GLY A 525 6.57 -1.99 -0.75
CA GLY A 525 7.27 -0.78 -0.31
C GLY A 525 8.24 -0.26 -1.38
N HIS A 526 8.88 -1.16 -2.14
CA HIS A 526 9.74 -0.80 -3.26
C HIS A 526 9.00 -0.01 -4.35
N TYR A 527 7.92 -0.56 -4.90
CA TYR A 527 7.15 0.07 -5.98
C TYR A 527 6.25 1.21 -5.50
N MET A 528 5.81 1.20 -4.24
CA MET A 528 5.00 2.29 -3.68
C MET A 528 5.83 3.53 -3.38
N PHE A 529 7.02 3.38 -2.79
CA PHE A 529 7.75 4.48 -2.16
C PHE A 529 9.21 4.64 -2.59
N LYS A 530 9.89 3.60 -3.08
CA LYS A 530 11.33 3.67 -3.39
C LYS A 530 11.63 3.99 -4.86
N LYS A 531 10.79 3.50 -5.78
CA LYS A 531 10.88 3.68 -7.23
C LYS A 531 10.00 4.85 -7.67
#